data_AF-A0A1J3DPL3-F1
#
_entry.id   AF-A0A1J3DPL3-F1
#
_cell.length_a   1.000
_cell.length_b   1.000
_cell.length_c   1.000
_cell.angle_alpha   90.00
_cell.angle_beta   90.00
_cell.angle_gamma   90.00
#
_symmetry.space_group_name_H-M   'P 1'
#
loop_
_entity.id
_entity.type
_entity.pdbx_description
1 polymer ?
#
loop_
_entity_poly.entity_id
_entity_poly.type
_entity_poly.pdbx_seq_one_letter_code
_entity_poly.pdbx_strand_id
1 'polypeptide(L)'
;VQQVEYFKAVIRIIPLALAIIFLSTPIAMQLSLTVLQGLVMDRRLGPNFKIPAGSLQVITLLSTCLFIIVNDRFLYPFYQKLTGKFPTPLQRVGVGHVFNIVSMGLTALVEAKRLKIVEKGQFLESSSSVADMSALWLFPSLVIVGIGEAFHFPGNVALCYQEFPESMKSTATSITSVVIGICFYTSSAITDLIQRTTEWLPDDINHG
;
A
#
# COMPACT_ATOMS: atom_id res chain seq x y z
N VAL A 1 -16.97 -15.56 33.77
CA VAL A 1 -15.88 -16.30 33.09
C VAL A 1 -15.76 -15.90 31.62
N GLN A 2 -16.83 -15.95 30.83
CA GLN A 2 -16.83 -15.62 29.39
C GLN A 2 -16.40 -14.18 29.07
N GLN A 3 -16.77 -13.18 29.88
CA GLN A 3 -16.28 -11.81 29.73
C GLN A 3 -14.75 -11.68 29.86
N VAL A 4 -14.14 -12.50 30.73
CA VAL A 4 -12.68 -12.51 30.93
C VAL A 4 -11.98 -13.14 29.73
N GLU A 5 -12.57 -14.18 29.14
CA GLU A 5 -12.08 -14.80 27.89
C GLU A 5 -12.14 -13.80 26.72
N TYR A 6 -13.24 -13.04 26.59
CA TYR A 6 -13.37 -11.99 25.58
C TYR A 6 -12.35 -10.86 25.75
N PHE A 7 -12.12 -10.41 26.99
CA PHE A 7 -11.10 -9.41 27.26
C PHE A 7 -9.68 -9.92 26.98
N LYS A 8 -9.38 -11.17 27.34
CA LYS A 8 -8.09 -11.81 27.02
C LYS A 8 -7.87 -11.91 25.50
N ALA A 9 -8.89 -12.23 24.72
CA ALA A 9 -8.81 -12.26 23.26
C ALA A 9 -8.45 -10.89 22.67
N VAL A 10 -9.08 -9.81 23.18
CA VAL A 10 -8.75 -8.43 22.76
C VAL A 10 -7.31 -8.05 23.13
N ILE A 11 -6.81 -8.46 24.29
CA ILE A 11 -5.40 -8.18 24.66
C ILE A 11 -4.44 -8.95 23.75
N ARG A 12 -4.76 -10.20 23.39
CA ARG A 12 -3.91 -11.04 22.55
C ARG A 12 -3.71 -10.49 21.14
N ILE A 13 -4.64 -9.71 20.61
CA ILE A 13 -4.48 -9.10 19.28
C ILE A 13 -3.57 -7.86 19.30
N ILE A 14 -3.29 -7.25 20.46
CA ILE A 14 -2.50 -6.01 20.53
C ILE A 14 -1.13 -6.14 19.83
N PRO A 15 -0.32 -7.18 20.08
CA PRO A 15 0.97 -7.34 19.39
C PRO A 15 0.81 -7.47 17.87
N LEU A 16 -0.21 -8.21 17.41
CA LEU A 16 -0.52 -8.37 15.99
C LEU A 16 -0.95 -7.03 15.38
N ALA A 17 -1.83 -6.28 16.06
CA ALA A 17 -2.28 -4.97 15.64
C ALA A 17 -1.11 -3.98 15.52
N LEU A 18 -0.19 -3.96 16.49
CA LEU A 18 1.01 -3.13 16.45
C LEU A 18 1.92 -3.49 15.26
N ALA A 19 2.11 -4.79 14.99
CA ALA A 19 2.88 -5.23 13.83
C ALA A 19 2.22 -4.84 12.50
N ILE A 20 0.89 -4.97 12.39
CA ILE A 20 0.12 -4.53 11.22
C ILE A 20 0.25 -3.02 11.03
N ILE A 21 0.15 -2.23 12.10
CA ILE A 21 0.33 -0.76 12.05
C ILE A 21 1.71 -0.44 11.49
N PHE A 22 2.76 -0.99 12.10
CA PHE A 22 4.13 -0.73 11.69
C PHE A 22 4.38 -1.08 10.21
N LEU A 23 3.90 -2.23 9.74
CA LEU A 23 4.12 -2.69 8.37
C LEU A 23 3.20 -2.02 7.34
N SER A 24 2.02 -1.52 7.75
CA SER A 24 1.03 -0.94 6.83
C SER A 24 1.09 0.57 6.75
N THR A 25 1.65 1.26 7.75
CA THR A 25 1.85 2.71 7.71
C THR A 25 2.64 3.18 6.48
N PRO A 26 3.75 2.54 6.06
CA PRO A 26 4.46 2.93 4.84
C PRO A 26 3.61 2.77 3.57
N ILE A 27 2.71 1.79 3.53
CA ILE A 27 1.79 1.58 2.39
C ILE A 27 0.78 2.74 2.33
N ALA A 28 0.25 3.16 3.48
CA ALA A 28 -0.63 4.33 3.57
C ALA A 28 0.07 5.63 3.14
N MET A 29 1.36 5.80 3.49
CA MET A 29 2.17 6.92 3.00
C MET A 29 2.34 6.85 1.48
N GLN A 30 2.69 5.67 0.95
CA GLN A 30 2.88 5.46 -0.49
C GLN A 30 1.62 5.78 -1.30
N LEU A 31 0.44 5.45 -0.77
CA LEU A 31 -0.85 5.80 -1.39
C LEU A 31 -1.00 7.31 -1.59
N SER A 32 -0.76 8.09 -0.54
CA SER A 32 -0.85 9.55 -0.58
C SER A 32 0.22 10.17 -1.48
N LEU A 33 1.47 9.71 -1.37
CA LEU A 33 2.59 10.21 -2.16
C LEU A 33 2.43 9.91 -3.66
N THR A 34 1.86 8.77 -4.03
CA THR A 34 1.57 8.44 -5.44
C THR A 34 0.65 9.48 -6.09
N VAL A 35 -0.34 9.99 -5.34
CA VAL A 35 -1.24 11.03 -5.86
C VAL A 35 -0.49 12.34 -6.09
N LEU A 36 0.38 12.73 -5.14
CA LEU A 36 1.25 13.91 -5.27
C LEU A 36 2.18 13.78 -6.48
N GLN A 37 2.85 12.64 -6.65
CA GLN A 37 3.67 12.34 -7.84
C GLN A 37 2.84 12.46 -9.12
N GLY A 38 1.65 11.87 -9.15
CA GLY A 38 0.76 11.97 -10.31
C GLY A 38 0.34 13.41 -10.65
N LEU A 39 0.21 14.30 -9.66
CA LEU A 39 -0.16 15.69 -9.89
C LEU A 39 0.93 16.47 -10.67
N VAL A 40 2.20 16.13 -10.46
CA VAL A 40 3.37 16.77 -11.10
C VAL A 40 3.93 15.99 -12.30
N MET A 41 3.20 15.01 -12.82
CA MET A 41 3.56 14.21 -14.00
C MET A 41 2.55 14.39 -15.14
N ASP A 42 2.96 14.07 -16.39
CA ASP A 42 2.04 14.09 -17.53
C ASP A 42 1.02 12.96 -17.42
N ARG A 43 -0.24 13.32 -17.17
CA ARG A 43 -1.37 12.39 -17.07
C ARG A 43 -2.19 12.28 -18.35
N ARG A 44 -1.74 12.87 -19.46
CA ARG A 44 -2.45 12.80 -20.74
C ARG A 44 -2.33 11.41 -21.36
N LEU A 45 -3.45 10.85 -21.79
CA LEU A 45 -3.50 9.67 -22.66
C LEU A 45 -4.05 10.11 -24.01
N GLY A 46 -3.13 10.34 -24.95
CA GLY A 46 -3.48 10.93 -26.24
C GLY A 46 -3.91 12.41 -26.12
N PRO A 47 -4.58 12.95 -27.14
CA PRO A 47 -4.79 14.40 -27.26
C PRO A 47 -5.90 14.96 -26.36
N ASN A 48 -6.91 14.16 -25.99
CA ASN A 48 -8.16 14.67 -25.40
C ASN A 48 -8.48 14.14 -23.99
N PHE A 49 -7.65 13.26 -23.45
CA PHE A 49 -7.94 12.62 -22.16
C PHE A 49 -6.80 12.84 -21.17
N LYS A 50 -7.15 13.26 -19.95
CA LYS A 50 -6.22 13.43 -18.83
C LYS A 50 -6.73 12.63 -17.64
N ILE A 51 -5.96 11.64 -17.22
CA ILE A 51 -6.29 10.79 -16.07
C ILE A 51 -6.32 11.66 -14.80
N PRO A 52 -7.35 11.62 -13.95
CA PRO A 52 -7.30 12.24 -12.61
C PRO A 52 -6.24 11.58 -11.73
N ALA A 53 -5.37 12.34 -11.05
CA ALA A 53 -4.28 11.77 -10.25
C ALA A 53 -4.79 10.80 -9.17
N GLY A 54 -5.91 11.13 -8.50
CA GLY A 54 -6.52 10.23 -7.51
C GLY A 54 -7.06 8.92 -8.08
N SER A 55 -7.28 8.83 -9.40
CA SER A 55 -7.74 7.59 -10.05
C SER A 55 -6.61 6.61 -10.36
N LEU A 56 -5.33 7.00 -10.20
CA LEU A 56 -4.19 6.10 -10.37
C LEU A 56 -4.28 4.87 -9.46
N GLN A 57 -4.89 5.01 -8.28
CA GLN A 57 -5.07 3.91 -7.34
C GLN A 57 -5.94 2.77 -7.89
N VAL A 58 -6.81 3.04 -8.87
CA VAL A 58 -7.63 2.01 -9.53
C VAL A 58 -6.77 0.90 -10.11
N ILE A 59 -5.54 1.21 -10.54
CA ILE A 59 -4.57 0.22 -11.02
C ILE A 59 -4.26 -0.81 -9.92
N THR A 60 -4.00 -0.34 -8.70
CA THR A 60 -3.76 -1.19 -7.52
C THR A 60 -4.97 -2.07 -7.26
N LEU A 61 -6.18 -1.49 -7.19
CA LEU A 61 -7.42 -2.25 -6.94
C LEU A 61 -7.65 -3.35 -7.99
N LEU A 62 -7.48 -3.05 -9.28
CA LEU A 62 -7.64 -4.03 -10.35
C LEU A 62 -6.59 -5.13 -10.27
N SER A 63 -5.34 -4.76 -9.99
CA SER A 63 -4.25 -5.72 -9.75
C SER A 63 -4.56 -6.62 -8.56
N THR A 64 -5.00 -6.07 -7.43
CA THR A 64 -5.41 -6.83 -6.23
C THR A 64 -6.50 -7.84 -6.57
N CYS A 65 -7.58 -7.42 -7.24
CA CYS A 65 -8.66 -8.32 -7.65
C CYS A 65 -8.17 -9.45 -8.57
N LEU A 66 -7.36 -9.12 -9.58
CA LEU A 66 -6.79 -10.10 -10.51
C LEU A 66 -5.91 -11.12 -9.76
N PHE A 67 -5.03 -10.63 -8.89
CA PHE A 67 -4.09 -11.49 -8.18
C PHE A 67 -4.74 -12.29 -7.05
N ILE A 68 -5.86 -11.86 -6.47
CA ILE A 68 -6.68 -12.73 -5.60
C ILE A 68 -7.15 -13.96 -6.38
N ILE A 69 -7.70 -13.75 -7.58
CA ILE A 69 -8.15 -14.86 -8.44
C ILE A 69 -6.97 -15.76 -8.81
N VAL A 70 -5.82 -15.17 -9.17
CA VAL A 70 -4.61 -15.94 -9.50
C VAL A 70 -4.10 -16.74 -8.29
N ASN A 71 -4.11 -16.13 -7.10
CA ASN A 71 -3.68 -16.74 -5.85
C ASN A 71 -4.53 -17.96 -5.52
N ASP A 72 -5.85 -17.79 -5.50
CA ASP A 72 -6.80 -18.83 -5.09
C ASP A 72 -6.91 -19.96 -6.13
N ARG A 73 -6.87 -19.63 -7.42
CA ARG A 73 -7.10 -20.60 -8.49
C ARG A 73 -5.85 -21.33 -8.94
N PHE A 74 -4.68 -20.70 -8.85
CA PHE A 74 -3.45 -21.25 -9.42
C PHE A 74 -2.34 -21.38 -8.38
N LEU A 75 -1.95 -20.30 -7.70
CA LEU A 75 -0.75 -20.31 -6.86
C LEU A 75 -0.91 -21.16 -5.60
N TYR A 76 -2.02 -21.06 -4.86
CA TYR A 76 -2.24 -21.85 -3.65
C TYR A 76 -2.43 -23.35 -3.94
N PRO A 77 -3.24 -23.76 -4.94
CA PRO A 77 -3.32 -25.17 -5.33
C PRO A 77 -1.97 -25.73 -5.80
N PHE A 78 -1.19 -24.94 -6.55
CA PHE A 78 0.15 -25.35 -6.98
C PHE A 78 1.11 -25.49 -5.79
N TYR A 79 1.13 -24.51 -4.89
CA TYR A 79 1.94 -24.57 -3.66
C TYR A 79 1.58 -25.78 -2.81
N GLN A 80 0.29 -26.08 -2.68
CA GLN A 80 -0.19 -27.26 -1.97
C GLN A 80 0.25 -28.56 -2.65
N LYS A 81 0.21 -28.62 -3.98
CA LYS A 81 0.71 -29.79 -4.74
C LYS A 81 2.21 -30.01 -4.55
N LEU A 82 2.99 -28.93 -4.41
CA LEU A 82 4.44 -29.00 -4.26
C LEU A 82 4.88 -29.31 -2.82
N THR A 83 4.24 -28.68 -1.82
CA THR A 83 4.66 -28.74 -0.41
C THR A 83 3.79 -29.64 0.45
N GLY A 84 2.66 -30.11 -0.08
CA GLY A 84 1.64 -30.86 0.67
C GLY A 84 0.83 -30.02 1.66
N LYS A 85 1.07 -28.71 1.76
CA LYS A 85 0.44 -27.82 2.76
C LYS A 85 -0.08 -26.54 2.12
N PHE A 86 -1.13 -25.96 2.70
CA PHE A 86 -1.54 -24.60 2.35
C PHE A 86 -0.61 -23.57 2.99
N PRO A 87 -0.33 -22.44 2.31
CA PRO A 87 0.49 -21.38 2.88
C PRO A 87 -0.19 -20.80 4.12
N THR A 88 0.58 -20.64 5.20
CA THR A 88 0.03 -20.10 6.45
C THR A 88 -0.35 -18.63 6.28
N PRO A 89 -1.31 -18.10 7.06
CA PRO A 89 -1.65 -16.68 7.02
C PRO A 89 -0.43 -15.77 7.19
N LEU A 90 0.48 -16.13 8.10
CA LEU A 90 1.71 -15.36 8.33
C LEU A 90 2.67 -15.39 7.12
N GLN A 91 2.79 -16.52 6.41
CA GLN A 91 3.57 -16.57 5.17
C GLN A 91 2.97 -15.68 4.08
N ARG A 92 1.64 -15.67 3.95
CA ARG A 92 0.94 -14.80 3.00
C ARG A 92 1.18 -13.32 3.33
N VAL A 93 1.08 -12.95 4.61
CA VAL A 93 1.42 -11.59 5.09
C VAL A 93 2.86 -11.22 4.75
N GLY A 94 3.82 -12.09 5.08
CA GLY A 94 5.24 -11.86 4.78
C GLY A 94 5.51 -11.65 3.28
N VAL A 95 4.98 -12.54 2.42
CA VAL A 95 5.13 -12.42 0.96
C VAL A 95 4.54 -11.11 0.43
N GLY A 96 3.35 -10.72 0.90
CA GLY A 96 2.75 -9.46 0.47
C GLY A 96 3.58 -8.23 0.85
N HIS A 97 4.16 -8.21 2.06
CA HIS A 97 5.05 -7.11 2.45
C HIS A 97 6.37 -7.09 1.68
N VAL A 98 6.91 -8.24 1.25
CA VAL A 98 8.08 -8.26 0.34
C VAL A 98 7.76 -7.57 -0.97
N PHE A 99 6.58 -7.83 -1.56
CA PHE A 99 6.15 -7.12 -2.78
C PHE A 99 5.99 -5.61 -2.53
N ASN A 100 5.43 -5.20 -1.40
CA ASN A 100 5.30 -3.79 -1.06
C ASN A 100 6.67 -3.09 -0.93
N ILE A 101 7.68 -3.74 -0.35
CA ILE A 101 9.05 -3.21 -0.29
C ILE A 101 9.62 -3.03 -1.69
N VAL A 102 9.46 -4.03 -2.56
CA VAL A 102 9.91 -3.97 -3.97
C VAL A 102 9.21 -2.83 -4.71
N SER A 103 7.90 -2.69 -4.53
CA SER A 103 7.12 -1.59 -5.12
C SER A 103 7.63 -0.24 -4.67
N MET A 104 7.88 -0.05 -3.37
CA MET A 104 8.36 1.21 -2.83
C MET A 104 9.76 1.56 -3.35
N GLY A 105 10.64 0.57 -3.50
CA GLY A 105 11.92 0.75 -4.18
C GLY A 105 11.76 1.19 -5.64
N LEU A 106 10.81 0.60 -6.37
CA LEU A 106 10.52 0.99 -7.75
C LEU A 106 9.93 2.41 -7.86
N THR A 107 9.00 2.77 -6.97
CA THR A 107 8.48 4.15 -6.88
C THR A 107 9.60 5.14 -6.56
N ALA A 108 10.52 4.82 -5.67
CA ALA A 108 11.67 5.67 -5.37
C ALA A 108 12.59 5.86 -6.59
N LEU A 109 12.81 4.81 -7.40
CA LEU A 109 13.58 4.91 -8.65
C LEU A 109 12.86 5.79 -9.69
N VAL A 110 11.54 5.66 -9.81
CA VAL A 110 10.71 6.50 -10.68
C VAL A 110 10.81 7.96 -10.24
N GLU A 111 10.75 8.22 -8.94
CA GLU A 111 10.87 9.57 -8.38
C GLU A 111 12.25 10.18 -8.61
N ALA A 112 13.32 9.43 -8.33
CA ALA A 112 14.68 9.87 -8.59
C ALA A 112 14.90 10.19 -10.07
N LYS A 113 14.23 9.48 -10.98
CA LYS A 113 14.24 9.81 -12.41
C LYS A 113 13.47 11.08 -12.72
N ARG A 114 12.29 11.27 -12.10
CA ARG A 114 11.44 12.46 -12.26
C ARG A 114 12.18 13.72 -11.79
N LEU A 115 12.82 13.67 -10.62
CA LEU A 115 13.59 14.79 -10.07
C LEU A 115 14.74 15.20 -11.00
N LYS A 116 15.47 14.23 -11.58
CA LYS A 116 16.51 14.54 -12.59
C LYS A 116 15.99 15.24 -13.85
N ILE A 117 14.71 15.07 -14.20
CA ILE A 117 14.07 15.76 -15.33
C ILE A 117 13.74 17.20 -14.91
N VAL A 118 13.22 17.37 -13.69
CA VAL A 118 12.95 18.69 -13.09
C VAL A 118 14.21 19.52 -12.93
N GLU A 119 15.30 18.93 -12.41
CA GLU A 119 16.62 19.59 -12.27
C GLU A 119 17.19 20.10 -13.61
N LYS A 120 16.85 19.43 -14.71
CA LYS A 120 17.24 19.84 -16.07
C LYS A 120 16.32 20.91 -16.67
N GLY A 121 15.32 21.37 -15.92
CA GLY A 121 14.32 22.34 -16.38
C GLY A 121 13.36 21.78 -17.42
N GLN A 122 13.21 20.45 -17.51
CA GLN A 122 12.37 19.79 -18.51
C GLN A 122 10.93 19.68 -18.01
N PHE A 123 10.17 20.74 -18.21
CA PHE A 123 8.75 20.80 -17.90
C PHE A 123 7.90 20.64 -19.16
N LEU A 124 6.68 20.12 -18.96
CA LEU A 124 5.71 19.86 -20.03
C LEU A 124 5.37 21.11 -20.85
N GLU A 125 5.25 22.23 -20.15
CA GLU A 125 5.07 23.57 -20.67
C GLU A 125 6.02 24.49 -19.91
N SER A 126 6.54 25.54 -20.56
CA SER A 126 7.56 26.44 -20.01
C SER A 126 7.13 27.18 -18.73
N SER A 127 5.83 27.25 -18.45
CA SER A 127 5.26 27.83 -17.22
C SER A 127 4.64 26.79 -16.27
N SER A 128 4.77 25.48 -16.56
CA SER A 128 4.19 24.42 -15.75
C SER A 128 5.19 23.86 -14.72
N SER A 129 4.70 23.46 -13.56
CA SER A 129 5.44 22.67 -12.56
C SER A 129 5.32 21.15 -12.80
N VAL A 130 4.90 20.76 -14.01
CA VAL A 130 4.67 19.37 -14.40
C VAL A 130 5.90 18.88 -15.15
N ALA A 131 6.58 17.86 -14.61
CA ALA A 131 7.71 17.24 -15.28
C ALA A 131 7.28 16.64 -16.61
N ASP A 132 8.13 16.74 -17.64
CA ASP A 132 7.92 16.04 -18.92
C ASP A 132 8.20 14.53 -18.77
N MET A 133 7.33 13.87 -18.00
CA MET A 133 7.39 12.46 -17.68
C MET A 133 5.98 11.92 -17.50
N SER A 134 5.63 10.89 -18.26
CA SER A 134 4.30 10.28 -18.17
C SER A 134 4.05 9.63 -16.81
N ALA A 135 2.86 9.86 -16.24
CA ALA A 135 2.39 9.19 -15.03
C ALA A 135 2.30 7.66 -15.17
N LEU A 136 2.31 7.13 -16.40
CA LEU A 136 2.36 5.69 -16.66
C LEU A 136 3.64 5.02 -16.13
N TRP A 137 4.70 5.78 -15.83
CA TRP A 137 5.88 5.25 -15.12
C TRP A 137 5.56 4.73 -13.72
N LEU A 138 4.46 5.17 -13.09
CA LEU A 138 3.99 4.66 -11.80
C LEU A 138 3.22 3.33 -11.94
N PHE A 139 2.81 2.96 -13.15
CA PHE A 139 2.01 1.76 -13.39
C PHE A 139 2.67 0.47 -12.84
N PRO A 140 3.96 0.19 -13.08
CA PRO A 140 4.59 -1.04 -12.60
C PRO A 140 4.60 -1.14 -11.07
N SER A 141 4.91 -0.05 -10.36
CA SER A 141 4.93 -0.09 -8.89
C SER A 141 3.53 -0.27 -8.32
N LEU A 142 2.51 0.37 -8.90
CA LEU A 142 1.11 0.20 -8.48
C LEU A 142 0.58 -1.23 -8.71
N VAL A 143 0.95 -1.87 -9.83
CA VAL A 143 0.63 -3.29 -10.04
C VAL A 143 1.27 -4.15 -8.96
N ILE A 144 2.53 -3.90 -8.61
CA ILE A 144 3.24 -4.66 -7.56
C ILE A 144 2.62 -4.42 -6.17
N VAL A 145 2.17 -3.19 -5.84
CA VAL A 145 1.40 -2.95 -4.61
C VAL A 145 0.15 -3.85 -4.60
N GLY A 146 -0.59 -3.90 -5.70
CA GLY A 146 -1.81 -4.71 -5.76
C GLY A 146 -1.56 -6.22 -5.65
N ILE A 147 -0.43 -6.70 -6.20
CA ILE A 147 0.04 -8.07 -5.95
C ILE A 147 0.26 -8.26 -4.46
N GLY A 148 0.99 -7.35 -3.82
CA GLY A 148 1.24 -7.37 -2.37
C GLY A 148 -0.04 -7.45 -1.55
N GLU A 149 -1.01 -6.56 -1.82
CA GLU A 149 -2.33 -6.52 -1.17
C GLU A 149 -3.08 -7.86 -1.29
N ALA A 150 -3.06 -8.48 -2.48
CA ALA A 150 -3.70 -9.77 -2.71
C ALA A 150 -3.15 -10.90 -1.82
N PHE A 151 -1.92 -10.76 -1.31
CA PHE A 151 -1.32 -11.69 -0.36
C PHE A 151 -1.56 -11.27 1.10
N HIS A 152 -1.15 -10.05 1.48
CA HIS A 152 -1.11 -9.68 2.89
C HIS A 152 -2.49 -9.34 3.47
N PHE A 153 -3.41 -8.78 2.67
CA PHE A 153 -4.71 -8.35 3.20
C PHE A 153 -5.56 -9.53 3.67
N PRO A 154 -5.80 -10.59 2.86
CA PRO A 154 -6.51 -11.78 3.34
C PRO A 154 -5.75 -12.51 4.45
N GLY A 155 -4.41 -12.48 4.44
CA GLY A 155 -3.57 -13.05 5.49
C GLY A 155 -3.77 -12.38 6.85
N ASN A 156 -3.78 -11.04 6.88
CA ASN A 156 -4.03 -10.25 8.09
C ASN A 156 -5.44 -10.50 8.64
N VAL A 157 -6.44 -10.57 7.76
CA VAL A 157 -7.82 -10.90 8.14
C VAL A 157 -7.89 -12.31 8.74
N ALA A 158 -7.23 -13.30 8.13
CA ALA A 158 -7.21 -14.66 8.64
C ALA A 158 -6.49 -14.78 10.01
N LEU A 159 -5.38 -14.06 10.22
CA LEU A 159 -4.70 -13.99 11.52
C LEU A 159 -5.61 -13.36 12.59
N CYS A 160 -6.27 -12.25 12.25
CA CYS A 160 -7.20 -11.58 13.14
C CYS A 160 -8.32 -12.54 13.57
N TYR A 161 -8.93 -13.27 12.62
CA TYR A 161 -9.97 -14.25 12.94
C TYR A 161 -9.51 -15.42 13.81
N GLN A 162 -8.23 -15.82 13.76
CA GLN A 162 -7.71 -16.91 14.61
C GLN A 162 -7.61 -16.52 16.09
N GLU A 163 -7.50 -15.23 16.40
CA GLU A 163 -7.39 -14.72 17.76
C GLU A 163 -8.74 -14.45 18.43
N PHE A 164 -9.84 -14.40 17.67
CA PHE A 164 -11.19 -14.17 18.20
C PHE A 164 -12.03 -15.44 18.26
N PRO A 165 -12.80 -15.65 19.35
CA PRO A 165 -13.82 -16.69 19.38
C PRO A 165 -14.93 -16.38 18.36
N GLU A 166 -15.62 -17.41 17.87
CA GLU A 166 -16.62 -17.26 16.80
C GLU A 166 -17.75 -16.27 17.13
N SER A 167 -18.09 -16.11 18.40
CA SER A 167 -19.10 -15.16 18.88
C SER A 167 -18.68 -13.68 18.74
N MET A 168 -17.42 -13.40 18.43
CA MET A 168 -16.84 -12.04 18.35
C MET A 168 -16.44 -11.63 16.93
N LYS A 169 -16.93 -12.31 15.88
CA LYS A 169 -16.57 -11.99 14.47
C LYS A 169 -16.85 -10.52 14.10
N SER A 170 -17.94 -9.92 14.58
CA SER A 170 -18.22 -8.49 14.36
C SER A 170 -17.22 -7.57 15.06
N THR A 171 -16.71 -7.97 16.23
CA THR A 171 -15.68 -7.21 16.96
C THR A 171 -14.34 -7.29 16.22
N ALA A 172 -14.00 -8.45 15.65
CA ALA A 172 -12.79 -8.64 14.84
C ALA A 172 -12.76 -7.71 13.62
N THR A 173 -13.89 -7.57 12.91
CA THR A 173 -14.01 -6.63 11.78
C THR A 173 -13.86 -5.18 12.24
N SER A 174 -14.51 -4.78 13.34
CA SER A 174 -14.40 -3.41 13.86
C SER A 174 -12.96 -3.07 14.29
N ILE A 175 -12.27 -3.99 14.96
CA ILE A 175 -10.86 -3.81 15.35
C ILE A 175 -9.96 -3.67 14.13
N THR A 176 -10.19 -4.47 13.09
CA THR A 176 -9.43 -4.35 11.83
C THR A 176 -9.60 -2.96 11.21
N SER A 177 -10.82 -2.41 11.19
CA SER A 177 -11.06 -1.05 10.70
C SER A 177 -10.40 0.02 11.57
N VAL A 178 -10.42 -0.14 12.90
CA VAL A 178 -9.72 0.77 13.83
C VAL A 178 -8.21 0.74 13.58
N VAL A 179 -7.63 -0.45 13.41
CA VAL A 179 -6.21 -0.62 13.10
C VAL A 179 -5.84 0.09 11.80
N ILE A 180 -6.63 -0.10 10.74
CA ILE A 180 -6.41 0.60 9.46
C ILE A 180 -6.51 2.12 9.64
N GLY A 181 -7.50 2.61 10.39
CA GLY A 181 -7.65 4.03 10.71
C GLY A 181 -6.41 4.59 11.42
N ILE A 182 -5.89 3.86 12.41
CA ILE A 182 -4.65 4.23 13.12
C ILE A 182 -3.48 4.28 12.11
N CYS A 183 -3.35 3.31 11.20
CA CYS A 183 -2.30 3.34 10.16
C CYS A 183 -2.31 4.65 9.36
N PHE A 184 -3.49 5.12 8.94
CA PHE A 184 -3.63 6.38 8.19
C PHE A 184 -3.27 7.60 9.04
N TYR A 185 -3.74 7.68 10.29
CA TYR A 185 -3.35 8.78 11.19
C TYR A 185 -1.85 8.79 11.47
N THR A 186 -1.25 7.63 11.73
CA THR A 186 0.20 7.50 11.94
C THR A 186 0.98 7.88 10.69
N SER A 187 0.51 7.48 9.50
CA SER A 187 1.10 7.90 8.21
C SER A 187 1.12 9.41 8.05
N SER A 188 0.00 10.08 8.31
CA SER A 188 -0.08 11.54 8.26
C SER A 188 0.82 12.20 9.30
N ALA A 189 0.85 11.70 10.53
CA ALA A 189 1.71 12.23 11.60
C ALA A 189 3.20 12.10 11.27
N ILE A 190 3.63 10.96 10.71
CA ILE A 190 5.02 10.76 10.26
C ILE A 190 5.35 11.69 9.10
N THR A 191 4.43 11.84 8.13
CA THR A 191 4.62 12.74 6.99
C THR A 191 4.81 14.19 7.46
N ASP A 192 3.90 14.70 8.30
CA ASP A 192 4.00 16.06 8.87
C ASP A 192 5.30 16.25 9.69
N LEU A 193 5.70 15.24 10.47
CA LEU A 193 6.95 15.29 11.21
C LEU A 193 8.17 15.40 10.29
N ILE A 194 8.23 14.59 9.23
CA ILE A 194 9.32 14.63 8.24
C ILE A 194 9.37 15.99 7.55
N GLN A 195 8.22 16.53 7.11
CA GLN A 195 8.13 17.84 6.47
C GLN A 195 8.62 18.99 7.36
N ARG A 196 8.37 18.91 8.67
CA ARG A 196 8.82 19.94 9.64
C ARG A 196 10.27 19.83 10.05
N THR A 197 10.85 18.63 10.03
CA THR A 197 12.15 18.36 10.63
C THR A 197 13.26 18.16 9.61
N THR A 198 12.91 17.88 8.36
CA THR A 198 13.87 17.57 7.29
C THR A 198 13.55 18.35 6.03
N GLU A 199 14.57 18.64 5.22
CA GLU A 199 14.40 19.22 3.88
C GLU A 199 14.05 18.16 2.82
N TRP A 200 14.00 16.87 3.21
CA TRP A 200 13.85 15.74 2.29
C TRP A 200 12.45 15.59 1.69
N LEU A 201 11.43 16.13 2.35
CA LEU A 201 10.05 16.10 1.86
C LEU A 201 9.44 17.51 1.91
N PRO A 202 9.70 18.36 0.92
CA PRO A 202 9.09 19.70 0.84
C PRO A 202 7.62 19.62 0.44
N ASP A 203 6.88 20.71 0.68
CA ASP A 203 5.47 20.84 0.27
C ASP A 203 5.29 20.76 -1.25
N ASP A 204 6.22 21.33 -2.01
CA ASP A 204 6.34 21.12 -3.45
C ASP A 204 7.39 20.06 -3.73
N ILE A 205 6.92 18.85 -4.05
CA ILE A 205 7.76 17.68 -4.34
C ILE A 205 8.70 17.87 -5.53
N ASN A 206 8.59 18.95 -6.32
CA ASN A 206 9.60 19.28 -7.33
C ASN A 206 10.93 19.77 -6.72
N HIS A 207 10.96 20.17 -5.45
CA HIS A 207 12.11 20.78 -4.79
C HIS A 207 12.86 19.86 -3.82
N GLY A 208 12.50 18.58 -3.73
CA GLY A 208 13.11 17.62 -2.79
C GLY A 208 13.30 16.25 -3.41
#